data_AF-A0A318LIN2-F1
#
_entry.id   AF-A0A318LIN2-F1
#
_cell.length_a   1.000
_cell.length_b   1.000
_cell.length_c   1.000
_cell.angle_alpha   90.00
_cell.angle_beta   90.00
_cell.angle_gamma   90.00
#
_symmetry.space_group_name_H-M   'P 1'
#
loop_
_entity.id
_entity.type
_entity.pdbx_description
1 polymer ?
#
loop_
_entity_poly.entity_id
_entity_poly.type
_entity_poly.pdbx_seq_one_letter_code
_entity_poly.pdbx_strand_id
1 'polypeptide(L)' 'MIEVLGILLVVQGVGGLVNRIAGSSSESWFVQLHTLPDPLHVPASIAMAVLGGVLATIGSARRKKNPS' A
#
# COMPACT_ATOMS: atom_id res chain seq x y z
N MET A 1 -9.74 -2.67 12.59
CA MET A 1 -9.92 -1.85 11.37
C MET A 1 -8.60 -1.25 10.86
N ILE A 2 -7.83 -0.53 11.69
CA ILE A 2 -6.52 0.08 11.27
C ILE A 2 -5.56 -0.93 10.65
N GLU A 3 -5.46 -2.13 11.22
CA GLU A 3 -4.59 -3.18 10.68
C GLU A 3 -4.96 -3.58 9.25
N VAL A 4 -6.26 -3.76 8.98
CA VAL A 4 -6.77 -4.11 7.65
C VAL A 4 -6.48 -2.99 6.66
N LEU A 5 -6.68 -1.73 7.05
CA LEU A 5 -6.31 -0.58 6.22
C LEU A 5 -4.82 -0.54 5.91
N GLY A 6 -3.98 -0.84 6.91
CA GLY A 6 -2.54 -0.94 6.74
C GLY A 6 -2.16 -2.03 5.74
N ILE A 7 -2.74 -3.22 5.87
CA ILE A 7 -2.51 -4.34 4.95
C ILE A 7 -2.93 -3.95 3.52
N LEU A 8 -4.10 -3.33 3.35
CA LEU A 8 -4.55 -2.87 2.03
C LEU A 8 -3.60 -1.86 1.41
N LEU A 9 -3.10 -0.90 2.18
CA LEU A 9 -2.08 0.07 1.74
C LEU A 9 -0.77 -0.61 1.34
N VAL A 10 -0.32 -1.63 2.08
CA VAL A 10 0.86 -2.42 1.71
C VAL A 10 0.63 -3.14 0.39
N VAL A 11 -0.49 -3.84 0.23
CA VAL A 11 -0.82 -4.56 -1.00
C VAL A 11 -0.90 -3.59 -2.19
N GLN A 12 -1.50 -2.42 -2.01
CA GLN A 12 -1.59 -1.37 -3.02
C GLN A 12 -0.22 -0.80 -3.39
N GLY A 13 0.61 -0.50 -2.41
CA GLY A 13 1.95 0.05 -2.62
C GLY A 13 2.89 -0.96 -3.25
N VAL A 14 3.01 -2.16 -2.68
CA VAL A 14 3.91 -3.21 -3.20
C VAL A 14 3.43 -3.70 -4.56
N GLY A 15 2.14 -3.97 -4.71
CA GLY A 15 1.59 -4.44 -5.98
C GLY A 15 1.74 -3.42 -7.11
N GLY A 16 1.45 -2.14 -6.85
CA GLY A 16 1.64 -1.08 -7.84
C GLY A 16 3.09 -0.81 -8.17
N LEU A 17 4.00 -0.95 -7.20
CA LEU A 17 5.44 -0.87 -7.43
C LEU A 17 5.91 -2.00 -8.36
N VAL A 18 5.53 -3.24 -8.06
CA VAL A 18 5.85 -4.41 -8.89
C VAL A 18 5.28 -4.24 -10.30
N ASN A 19 4.04 -3.76 -10.44
CA ASN A 19 3.41 -3.51 -11.74
C ASN A 19 4.27 -2.55 -12.60
N ARG A 20 4.74 -1.43 -12.03
CA ARG A 20 5.56 -0.46 -12.77
C ARG A 20 6.97 -0.96 -13.05
N ILE A 21 7.59 -1.65 -12.11
CA ILE A 21 8.93 -2.25 -12.31
C ILE A 21 8.89 -3.35 -13.36
N ALA A 22 7.80 -4.12 -13.45
CA ALA A 22 7.59 -5.13 -14.47
C ALA A 22 7.32 -4.55 -15.88
N GLY A 23 7.36 -3.22 -16.03
CA GLY A 23 7.10 -2.55 -17.31
C GLY A 23 5.64 -2.64 -17.76
N SER A 24 4.71 -2.97 -16.86
CA SER A 24 3.29 -3.04 -17.20
C SER A 24 2.74 -1.64 -17.47
N SER A 25 2.18 -1.46 -18.66
CA SER A 25 1.41 -0.27 -19.02
C SER A 25 0.01 -0.27 -18.42
N SER A 26 -0.46 -1.41 -17.91
CA SER A 26 -1.80 -1.55 -17.30
C SER A 26 -1.82 -1.00 -15.88
N GLU A 27 -2.74 -0.08 -15.62
CA GLU A 27 -2.98 0.53 -14.30
C GLU A 27 -3.51 -0.48 -13.25
N SER A 28 -3.97 -1.67 -13.67
CA SER A 28 -4.51 -2.73 -12.80
C SER A 28 -5.62 -2.22 -11.85
N TRP A 29 -5.61 -2.56 -10.56
CA TRP A 29 -6.58 -2.03 -9.56
C TRP A 29 -5.89 -1.10 -8.54
N PHE A 30 -4.67 -0.66 -8.87
CA PHE A 30 -3.85 0.12 -7.97
C PHE A 30 -4.26 1.59 -8.10
N VAL A 31 -4.80 2.15 -7.02
CA VAL A 31 -5.45 3.48 -7.04
C VAL A 31 -4.46 4.55 -7.49
N GLN A 32 -3.23 4.51 -6.98
CA GLN A 32 -2.20 5.48 -7.32
C GLN A 32 -1.83 5.48 -8.80
N LEU A 33 -2.07 4.37 -9.51
CA LEU A 33 -1.80 4.27 -10.95
C LEU A 33 -2.89 4.88 -11.83
N HIS A 34 -4.09 5.12 -11.30
CA HIS A 34 -5.20 5.76 -12.00
C HIS A 34 -5.36 7.24 -11.66
N THR A 35 -4.84 7.66 -10.50
CA THR A 35 -5.10 9.01 -9.95
C THR A 35 -3.90 9.95 -10.04
N LEU A 36 -2.69 9.41 -10.18
CA LEU A 36 -1.46 10.21 -10.21
C LEU A 36 -0.85 10.23 -11.61
N PRO A 37 -0.03 11.24 -11.95
CA PRO A 37 0.77 11.23 -13.16
C PRO A 37 1.93 10.22 -13.05
N ASP A 38 2.39 9.72 -14.21
CA ASP A 38 3.42 8.66 -14.33
C ASP A 38 4.66 8.80 -13.43
N PRO A 39 5.28 9.99 -13.31
CA PRO A 39 6.48 10.15 -12.47
C PRO A 39 6.22 9.89 -10.98
N LEU A 40 4.97 10.02 -10.52
CA LEU A 40 4.59 9.84 -9.12
C LEU A 40 4.17 8.42 -8.78
N HIS A 41 4.00 7.54 -9.76
CA HIS A 41 3.57 6.16 -9.53
C HIS A 41 4.51 5.38 -8.61
N VAL A 42 5.82 5.47 -8.85
CA VAL A 42 6.83 4.76 -8.05
C VAL A 42 6.97 5.38 -6.65
N PRO A 43 7.18 6.70 -6.49
CA PRO A 43 7.25 7.33 -5.17
C PRO A 43 5.99 7.10 -4.33
N ALA A 44 4.80 7.22 -4.92
CA ALA A 44 3.54 6.99 -4.21
C ALA A 44 3.40 5.54 -3.76
N SER A 45 3.79 4.58 -4.62
CA SER A 45 3.76 3.16 -4.28
C SER A 45 4.68 2.84 -3.09
N ILE A 46 5.87 3.44 -3.06
CA ILE A 46 6.80 3.31 -1.92
C ILE A 46 6.18 3.92 -0.65
N ALA A 47 5.66 5.15 -0.73
CA ALA A 47 5.04 5.82 0.41
C ALA A 47 3.85 5.02 0.97
N MET A 48 3.00 4.48 0.10
CA MET A 48 1.88 3.63 0.48
C MET A 48 2.33 2.34 1.17
N ALA A 49 3.38 1.68 0.66
CA ALA A 49 3.93 0.48 1.28
C ALA A 49 4.48 0.75 2.69
N VAL A 50 5.24 1.85 2.85
CA VAL A 50 5.81 2.26 4.14
C VAL A 50 4.72 2.62 5.14
N LEU A 51 3.80 3.52 4.76
CA LEU A 51 2.71 3.95 5.64
C LEU A 51 1.77 2.79 5.99
N GLY A 52 1.45 1.94 5.00
CA GLY A 52 0.67 0.72 5.20
C GLY A 52 1.32 -0.23 6.21
N GLY A 53 2.63 -0.46 6.08
CA GLY A 53 3.38 -1.32 6.99
C GLY A 53 3.38 -0.80 8.42
N VAL A 54 3.56 0.52 8.60
CA VAL A 54 3.46 1.18 9.91
C VAL A 54 2.07 1.00 10.51
N LEU A 55 1.01 1.27 9.73
CA LEU A 55 -0.37 1.14 10.19
C LEU A 55 -0.74 -0.32 10.52
N ALA A 56 -0.30 -1.27 9.70
CA ALA A 56 -0.52 -2.70 9.93
C ALA A 56 0.14 -3.13 11.25
N THR A 57 1.39 -2.72 11.48
CA THR A 57 2.15 -3.05 12.68
C THR A 57 1.50 -2.44 13.93
N ILE A 58 1.13 -1.16 13.88
CA ILE A 58 0.44 -0.48 14.99
C ILE A 58 -0.92 -1.14 15.27
N GLY A 59 -1.68 -1.44 14.21
CA GLY A 59 -2.98 -2.08 14.31
C GLY A 59 -2.90 -3.47 14.95
N SER A 60 -1.93 -4.29 14.53
CA SER A 60 -1.67 -5.62 15.09
C SER A 60 -1.26 -5.54 16.56
N ALA A 61 -0.34 -4.62 16.90
CA ALA A 61 0.08 -4.40 18.29
C ALA A 61 -1.08 -3.99 19.21
N ARG A 62 -1.98 -3.12 18.73
CA ARG A 62 -3.19 -2.73 19.47
C ARG A 62 -4.16 -3.89 19.65
N ARG A 63 -4.37 -4.71 18.60
CA ARG A 63 -5.22 -5.92 18.68
C ARG A 63 -4.69 -6.90 19.73
N LYS A 64 -3.37 -7.11 19.77
CA LYS A 64 -2.73 -8.00 20.75
C LYS A 64 -2.84 -7.49 22.19
N LYS A 65 -2.87 -6.16 22.40
CA LYS A 65 -3.01 -5.56 23.73
C LYS A 65 -4.43 -5.67 24.31
N ASN A 66 -5.45 -5.61 23.45
CA ASN A 66 -6.85 -5.81 23.84
C ASN A 66 -7.44 -7.02 23.08
N PRO A 67 -7.09 -8.25 23.48
CA PRO A 67 -7.81 -9.42 22.99
C PRO A 67 -9.21 -9.36 23.59
N SER A 68 -10.20 -8.96 22.78
CA SER A 68 -11.62 -9.00 23.14
C SER A 68 -12.09 -10.43 23.34
#